data_AF-A0A956H9V1-F1
#
_entry.id   AF-A0A956H9V1-F1
#
_cell.length_a   1.000
_cell.length_b   1.000
_cell.length_c   1.000
_cell.angle_alpha   90.00
_cell.angle_beta   90.00
_cell.angle_gamma   90.00
#
_symmetry.space_group_name_H-M   'P 1'
#
loop_
_entity.id
_entity.type
_entity.pdbx_description
1 polymer ?
#
loop_
_entity_poly.entity_id
_entity_poly.type
_entity_poly.pdbx_seq_one_letter_code
_entity_poly.pdbx_strand_id
1 'polypeptide(L)'
;MTGVQAQGGVHHEFPCQSCGAKLQFTPGTNQLQCPYCGASQQVAPASTQESGPPAVVAERSLQEALRNMARRPVSELAQGGHEIQCSGCGAVTMITGQASACPFCDSPVVVPIEEDRATLVPESVLPFAIEQKAAGEKFKDWVSSRWFAPGDLAERAQRERMDGVYLPYYTYDARTHTHYRGQRGTNYTVTETYKDAEGKTQTRQVTKIRWSSVSGSVSVFFDDVLVCASKSLPHPLVDALEPWDLKALQPFATGYLSGFMAERAAIGLEEGFAIAGTKMEPRIEDEIRGDIGGDHQRIDSKSTAYHDTTFKLC
;
A
#
# COMPACT_ATOMS: atom_id res chain seq x y z
N MET A 1 -14.57 -40.15 -11.61
CA MET A 1 -13.34 -39.75 -10.89
C MET A 1 -12.50 -38.93 -11.86
N THR A 2 -12.80 -37.65 -11.98
CA THR A 2 -12.05 -36.69 -12.80
C THR A 2 -10.91 -36.16 -11.95
N GLY A 3 -9.68 -36.59 -12.25
CA GLY A 3 -8.48 -36.09 -11.58
C GLY A 3 -8.27 -34.62 -11.94
N VAL A 4 -8.26 -33.76 -10.93
CA VAL A 4 -7.72 -32.41 -11.04
C VAL A 4 -6.21 -32.57 -11.15
N GLN A 5 -5.65 -32.35 -12.33
CA GLN A 5 -4.21 -32.19 -12.48
C GLN A 5 -3.85 -30.82 -11.89
N ALA A 6 -3.24 -30.83 -10.71
CA ALA A 6 -2.54 -29.66 -10.20
C ALA A 6 -1.35 -29.41 -11.15
N GLN A 7 -1.37 -28.29 -11.85
CA GLN A 7 -0.21 -27.83 -12.60
C GLN A 7 0.81 -27.33 -11.59
N GLY A 8 1.90 -28.09 -11.39
CA GLY A 8 3.00 -27.68 -10.52
C GLY A 8 3.71 -26.49 -11.14
N GLY A 9 3.67 -25.34 -10.46
CA GLY A 9 4.29 -24.10 -10.92
C GLY A 9 5.81 -24.16 -10.89
N VAL A 10 6.46 -23.70 -11.96
CA VAL A 10 7.92 -23.57 -12.05
C VAL A 10 8.35 -22.33 -11.26
N HIS A 11 8.90 -22.51 -10.06
CA HIS A 11 9.34 -21.39 -9.22
C HIS A 11 10.63 -20.74 -9.71
N HIS A 12 10.76 -19.41 -9.50
CA HIS A 12 11.99 -18.69 -9.84
C HIS A 12 13.04 -18.91 -8.76
N GLU A 13 14.24 -19.30 -9.19
CA GLU A 13 15.39 -19.53 -8.33
C GLU A 13 16.54 -18.58 -8.67
N PHE A 14 17.31 -18.22 -7.63
CA PHE A 14 18.49 -17.38 -7.75
C PHE A 14 19.74 -18.15 -7.30
N PRO A 15 20.26 -19.09 -8.09
CA PRO A 15 21.46 -19.83 -7.73
C PRO A 15 22.71 -18.94 -7.83
N CYS A 16 23.60 -19.09 -6.86
CA CYS A 16 24.91 -18.46 -6.84
C CYS A 16 25.79 -19.06 -7.93
N GLN A 17 26.34 -18.23 -8.81
CA GLN A 17 27.25 -18.68 -9.87
C GLN A 17 28.57 -19.27 -9.36
N SER A 18 28.96 -18.98 -8.11
CA SER A 18 30.21 -19.47 -7.51
C SER A 18 30.06 -20.81 -6.80
N CYS A 19 28.94 -21.07 -6.12
CA CYS A 19 28.78 -22.29 -5.29
C CYS A 19 27.43 -22.99 -5.42
N GLY A 20 26.51 -22.48 -6.24
CA GLY A 20 25.18 -23.05 -6.45
C GLY A 20 24.16 -22.78 -5.33
N ALA A 21 24.57 -22.21 -4.20
CA ALA A 21 23.64 -21.89 -3.10
C ALA A 21 22.66 -20.77 -3.49
N LYS A 22 21.50 -20.73 -2.84
CA LYS A 22 20.47 -19.71 -3.12
C LYS A 22 20.91 -18.34 -2.62
N LEU A 23 20.83 -17.35 -3.50
CA LEU A 23 21.11 -15.96 -3.17
C LEU A 23 19.91 -15.31 -2.49
N GLN A 24 20.17 -14.38 -1.58
CA GLN A 24 19.15 -13.57 -0.89
C GLN A 24 19.33 -12.11 -1.27
N PHE A 25 18.23 -11.36 -1.37
CA PHE A 25 18.30 -9.92 -1.58
C PHE A 25 18.98 -9.23 -0.39
N THR A 26 19.90 -8.34 -0.70
CA THR A 26 20.65 -7.56 0.29
C THR A 26 20.01 -6.18 0.46
N PRO A 27 19.36 -5.89 1.61
CA PRO A 27 18.73 -4.60 1.86
C PRO A 27 19.67 -3.41 1.68
N GLY A 28 19.16 -2.30 1.16
CA GLY A 28 19.92 -1.07 0.89
C GLY A 28 20.77 -1.13 -0.38
N THR A 29 20.66 -2.21 -1.15
CA THR A 29 21.37 -2.40 -2.43
C THR A 29 20.41 -2.89 -3.52
N ASN A 30 20.87 -3.00 -4.76
CA ASN A 30 20.18 -3.70 -5.84
C ASN A 30 20.84 -5.06 -6.15
N GLN A 31 21.33 -5.75 -5.12
CA GLN A 31 22.09 -6.98 -5.26
C GLN A 31 21.48 -8.15 -4.49
N LEU A 32 21.75 -9.34 -5.00
CA LEU A 32 21.56 -10.63 -4.36
C LEU A 32 22.92 -11.09 -3.84
N GLN A 33 23.02 -11.49 -2.58
CA GLN A 33 24.25 -12.01 -1.98
C GLN A 33 24.08 -13.46 -1.54
N CYS A 34 25.12 -14.26 -1.75
CA CYS A 34 25.20 -15.63 -1.27
C CYS A 34 25.53 -15.66 0.23
N PRO A 35 24.67 -16.23 1.09
CA PRO A 35 24.97 -16.33 2.52
C PRO A 35 26.11 -17.32 2.84
N TYR A 36 26.49 -18.17 1.88
CA TYR A 36 27.53 -19.19 2.09
C TYR A 36 28.92 -18.74 1.66
N CYS A 37 29.07 -18.22 0.44
CA CYS A 37 30.38 -17.85 -0.12
C CYS A 37 30.59 -16.33 -0.23
N GLY A 38 29.57 -15.52 0.03
CA GLY A 38 29.65 -14.06 -0.02
C GLY A 38 29.62 -13.43 -1.41
N ALA A 39 29.56 -14.23 -2.49
CA ALA A 39 29.45 -13.73 -3.85
C ALA A 39 28.14 -12.93 -4.06
N SER A 40 28.22 -11.84 -4.83
CA SER A 40 27.09 -10.96 -5.11
C SER A 40 26.77 -10.92 -6.60
N GLN A 41 25.48 -10.82 -6.93
CA GLN A 41 24.94 -10.70 -8.28
C GLN A 41 23.93 -9.55 -8.32
N GLN A 42 23.85 -8.79 -9.41
CA GLN A 42 22.84 -7.74 -9.56
C GLN A 42 21.44 -8.35 -9.69
N VAL A 43 20.44 -7.69 -9.11
CA VAL A 43 19.04 -8.03 -9.40
C VAL A 43 18.77 -7.67 -10.86
N ALA A 44 18.54 -8.69 -11.67
CA ALA A 44 18.28 -8.49 -13.09
C ALA A 44 16.84 -7.97 -13.27
N PRO A 45 16.61 -6.91 -14.08
CA PRO A 45 15.26 -6.46 -14.39
C PRO A 45 14.51 -7.56 -15.14
N ALA A 46 13.18 -7.65 -14.93
CA ALA A 46 12.32 -8.73 -15.43
C ALA A 46 12.50 -9.05 -16.94
N SER A 47 12.85 -8.04 -17.75
CA SER A 47 13.05 -8.18 -19.20
C SER A 47 14.31 -8.91 -19.66
N THR A 48 15.11 -9.44 -18.72
CA THR A 48 16.33 -10.20 -19.08
C THR A 48 16.15 -11.71 -18.97
N GLN A 49 15.02 -12.21 -18.45
CA GLN A 49 14.72 -13.64 -18.38
C GLN A 49 13.58 -14.10 -19.31
N GLU A 50 12.76 -13.18 -19.81
CA GLU A 50 11.78 -13.46 -20.87
C GLU A 50 11.96 -12.45 -22.00
N SER A 51 11.81 -12.90 -23.24
CA SER A 51 12.07 -12.15 -24.47
C SER A 51 11.01 -11.08 -24.74
N GLY A 52 10.85 -10.15 -23.80
CA GLY A 52 9.91 -9.05 -23.83
C GLY A 52 10.59 -7.69 -23.66
N PRO A 53 9.92 -6.59 -24.02
CA PRO A 53 10.43 -5.25 -23.76
C PRO A 53 10.66 -5.02 -22.25
N PRO A 54 11.57 -4.09 -21.85
CA PRO A 54 11.73 -3.68 -20.46
C PRO A 54 10.39 -3.40 -19.80
N ALA A 55 10.14 -3.98 -18.62
CA ALA A 55 8.98 -3.65 -17.81
C ALA A 55 9.07 -2.17 -17.43
N VAL A 56 8.31 -1.33 -18.14
CA VAL A 56 8.21 0.10 -17.86
C VAL A 56 7.15 0.27 -16.78
N VAL A 57 7.53 0.85 -15.65
CA VAL A 57 6.57 1.30 -14.62
C VAL A 57 5.69 2.36 -15.30
N ALA A 58 4.43 2.01 -15.54
CA ALA A 58 3.51 2.85 -16.30
C ALA A 58 2.15 2.87 -15.62
N GLU A 59 1.57 4.06 -15.56
CA GLU A 59 0.19 4.27 -15.16
C GLU A 59 -0.77 3.52 -16.10
N ARG A 60 -1.66 2.71 -15.54
CA ARG A 60 -2.64 1.94 -16.31
C ARG A 60 -4.03 2.51 -16.11
N SER A 61 -4.80 2.61 -17.19
CA SER A 61 -6.20 3.06 -17.11
C SER A 61 -7.03 2.11 -16.23
N LEU A 62 -7.58 2.64 -15.14
CA LEU A 62 -8.43 1.89 -14.22
C LEU A 62 -9.68 1.37 -14.94
N GLN A 63 -10.32 2.21 -15.75
CA GLN A 63 -11.53 1.84 -16.46
C GLN A 63 -11.30 0.71 -17.47
N GLU A 64 -10.18 0.76 -18.19
CA GLU A 64 -9.83 -0.31 -19.15
C GLU A 64 -9.53 -1.63 -18.44
N ALA A 65 -8.79 -1.58 -17.33
CA ALA A 65 -8.52 -2.76 -16.51
C ALA A 65 -9.81 -3.41 -15.99
N LEU A 66 -10.72 -2.62 -15.41
CA LEU A 66 -12.00 -3.12 -14.91
C LEU A 66 -12.87 -3.73 -16.03
N ARG A 67 -12.93 -3.09 -17.21
CA ARG A 67 -13.65 -3.63 -18.38
C ARG A 67 -13.06 -4.96 -18.86
N ASN A 68 -11.73 -5.09 -18.83
CA ASN A 68 -11.04 -6.31 -19.24
C ASN A 68 -11.23 -7.46 -18.23
N MET A 69 -11.37 -7.13 -16.94
CA MET A 69 -11.68 -8.11 -15.88
C MET A 69 -13.15 -8.58 -15.95
N ALA A 70 -14.09 -7.67 -16.21
CA ALA A 70 -15.53 -7.99 -16.27
C ALA A 70 -15.95 -8.91 -17.43
N ARG A 71 -15.15 -8.99 -18.50
CA ARG A 71 -15.46 -9.79 -19.71
C ARG A 71 -15.15 -11.28 -19.56
N ARG A 72 -14.88 -11.79 -18.35
CA ARG A 72 -14.27 -13.11 -18.15
C ARG A 72 -15.20 -14.14 -17.53
N PRO A 73 -15.09 -15.41 -17.93
CA PRO A 73 -15.79 -16.50 -17.27
C PRO A 73 -15.23 -16.73 -15.85
N VAL A 74 -16.13 -16.88 -14.88
CA VAL A 74 -15.83 -17.06 -13.45
C VAL A 74 -14.92 -18.27 -13.16
N SER A 75 -14.81 -19.22 -14.11
CA SER A 75 -14.03 -20.45 -13.99
C SER A 75 -12.50 -20.27 -14.03
N GLU A 76 -11.99 -19.09 -14.38
CA GLU A 76 -10.54 -18.81 -14.47
C GLU A 76 -9.99 -17.95 -13.31
N LEU A 77 -10.82 -17.60 -12.32
CA LEU A 77 -10.35 -16.96 -11.10
C LEU A 77 -9.74 -18.05 -10.20
N ALA A 78 -8.45 -18.33 -10.39
CA ALA A 78 -7.72 -19.28 -9.56
C ALA A 78 -7.74 -18.84 -8.08
N GLN A 79 -8.72 -19.38 -7.34
CA GLN A 79 -8.75 -19.36 -5.89
C GLN A 79 -7.89 -20.51 -5.39
N GLY A 80 -6.72 -20.21 -4.84
CA GLY A 80 -5.90 -21.21 -4.16
C GLY A 80 -4.41 -20.86 -4.15
N GLY A 81 -3.73 -21.27 -3.08
CA GLY A 81 -2.27 -21.23 -3.01
C GLY A 81 -1.62 -22.13 -4.07
N HIS A 82 -0.40 -21.77 -4.44
CA HIS A 82 0.39 -22.47 -5.43
C HIS A 82 1.06 -23.68 -4.81
N GLU A 83 0.89 -24.84 -5.42
CA GLU A 83 1.70 -26.01 -5.10
C GLU A 83 3.11 -25.80 -5.69
N ILE A 84 4.12 -25.78 -4.82
CA ILE A 84 5.51 -25.58 -5.21
C ILE A 84 6.36 -26.71 -4.65
N GLN A 85 7.19 -27.28 -5.51
CA GLN A 85 8.23 -28.22 -5.12
C GLN A 85 9.54 -27.46 -4.83
N CYS A 86 10.01 -27.45 -3.60
CA CYS A 86 11.27 -26.80 -3.22
C CYS A 86 12.48 -27.57 -3.77
N SER A 87 13.36 -26.93 -4.54
CA SER A 87 14.62 -27.53 -5.02
C SER A 87 15.66 -27.81 -3.94
N GLY A 88 15.58 -27.15 -2.78
CA GLY A 88 16.54 -27.33 -1.69
C GLY A 88 16.38 -28.68 -0.99
N CYS A 89 15.15 -29.08 -0.69
CA CYS A 89 14.85 -30.32 0.03
C CYS A 89 13.92 -31.30 -0.71
N GLY A 90 13.38 -30.90 -1.87
CA GLY A 90 12.44 -31.69 -2.66
C GLY A 90 10.98 -31.66 -2.15
N ALA A 91 10.69 -30.98 -1.04
CA ALA A 91 9.35 -30.96 -0.46
C ALA A 91 8.35 -30.18 -1.31
N VAL A 92 7.13 -30.72 -1.44
CA VAL A 92 6.01 -30.05 -2.08
C VAL A 92 5.17 -29.34 -1.01
N THR A 93 4.94 -28.04 -1.18
CA THR A 93 4.20 -27.21 -0.22
C THR A 93 3.24 -26.26 -0.93
N MET A 94 2.22 -25.78 -0.22
CA MET A 94 1.24 -24.85 -0.75
C MET A 94 1.55 -23.44 -0.21
N ILE A 95 1.82 -22.49 -1.09
CA ILE A 95 2.12 -21.10 -0.73
C ILE A 95 1.01 -20.18 -1.26
N THR A 96 0.39 -19.41 -0.36
CA THR A 96 -0.68 -18.47 -0.72
C THR A 96 -0.15 -17.08 -1.11
N GLY A 97 1.03 -16.70 -0.60
CA GLY A 97 1.76 -15.49 -0.96
C GLY A 97 2.55 -15.63 -2.26
N GLN A 98 3.22 -14.53 -2.65
CA GLN A 98 4.11 -14.45 -3.82
C GLN A 98 5.53 -14.94 -3.52
N ALA A 99 5.98 -14.81 -2.28
CA ALA A 99 7.26 -15.33 -1.82
C ALA A 99 7.16 -15.79 -0.36
N SER A 100 7.90 -16.84 0.00
CA SER A 100 8.01 -17.35 1.37
C SER A 100 9.28 -18.19 1.55
N ALA A 101 9.55 -18.60 2.79
CA ALA A 101 10.54 -19.63 3.08
C ALA A 101 9.92 -21.03 2.99
N CYS A 102 10.68 -22.00 2.49
CA CYS A 102 10.26 -23.40 2.50
C CYS A 102 10.12 -23.88 3.96
N PRO A 103 8.96 -24.39 4.40
CA PRO A 103 8.73 -24.77 5.81
C PRO A 103 9.57 -25.97 6.28
N PHE A 104 10.32 -26.61 5.38
CA PHE A 104 11.14 -27.78 5.67
C PHE A 104 12.65 -27.48 5.72
N CYS A 105 13.12 -26.46 5.02
CA CYS A 105 14.56 -26.20 4.89
C CYS A 105 14.94 -24.72 4.83
N ASP A 106 13.97 -23.82 5.06
CA ASP A 106 14.11 -22.36 5.03
C ASP A 106 14.66 -21.77 3.73
N SER A 107 14.79 -22.59 2.68
CA SER A 107 15.17 -22.11 1.36
C SER A 107 14.16 -21.09 0.87
N PRO A 108 14.58 -19.92 0.35
CA PRO A 108 13.66 -18.96 -0.24
C PRO A 108 12.98 -19.58 -1.47
N VAL A 109 11.68 -19.33 -1.58
CA VAL A 109 10.82 -19.78 -2.67
C VAL A 109 10.02 -18.58 -3.16
N VAL A 110 10.12 -18.28 -4.45
CA VAL A 110 9.35 -17.23 -5.11
C VAL A 110 8.42 -17.89 -6.13
N VAL A 111 7.11 -17.74 -5.89
CA VAL A 111 6.07 -18.18 -6.81
C VAL A 111 6.21 -17.36 -8.11
N PRO A 112 6.21 -17.98 -9.29
CA PRO A 112 6.16 -17.22 -10.54
C PRO A 112 4.80 -16.53 -10.62
N ILE A 113 4.77 -15.26 -11.02
CA ILE A 113 3.50 -14.68 -11.44
C ILE A 113 3.31 -15.16 -12.87
N GLU A 114 2.51 -16.20 -13.08
CA GLU A 114 2.09 -16.52 -14.43
C GLU A 114 1.35 -15.29 -14.97
N GLU A 115 1.78 -14.78 -16.12
CA GLU A 115 1.04 -13.79 -16.90
C GLU A 115 -0.22 -14.44 -17.51
N ASP A 116 -1.00 -15.16 -16.70
CA ASP A 116 -2.39 -15.35 -17.02
C ASP A 116 -3.07 -13.98 -16.90
N ARG A 117 -4.10 -13.77 -17.71
CA ARG A 117 -4.72 -12.45 -17.76
C ARG A 117 -5.32 -12.07 -16.39
N ALA A 118 -5.53 -13.01 -15.46
CA ALA A 118 -6.28 -12.89 -14.21
C ALA A 118 -5.47 -12.33 -13.04
N THR A 119 -4.14 -12.44 -13.08
CA THR A 119 -3.28 -11.90 -12.03
C THR A 119 -2.68 -10.56 -12.43
N LEU A 120 -2.90 -9.53 -11.61
CA LEU A 120 -2.17 -8.27 -11.74
C LEU A 120 -0.72 -8.52 -11.28
N VAL A 121 0.22 -8.34 -12.21
CA VAL A 121 1.66 -8.35 -11.93
C VAL A 121 2.03 -6.97 -11.37
N PRO A 122 2.72 -6.89 -10.23
CA PRO A 122 3.24 -5.60 -9.75
C PRO A 122 4.17 -4.99 -10.80
N GLU A 123 4.00 -3.70 -11.07
CA GLU A 123 4.86 -2.95 -11.99
C GLU A 123 6.17 -2.50 -11.30
N SER A 124 6.12 -2.29 -9.98
CA SER A 124 7.28 -1.86 -9.19
C SER A 124 7.36 -2.57 -7.83
N VAL A 125 8.46 -2.35 -7.12
CA VAL A 125 8.66 -2.77 -5.73
C VAL A 125 9.45 -1.70 -5.00
N LEU A 126 9.16 -1.48 -3.71
CA LEU A 126 9.99 -0.65 -2.84
C LEU A 126 10.98 -1.55 -2.08
N PRO A 127 12.24 -1.68 -2.50
CA PRO A 127 13.15 -2.67 -1.91
C PRO A 127 13.43 -2.34 -0.43
N PHE A 128 13.62 -3.37 0.39
CA PHE A 128 14.07 -3.16 1.77
C PHE A 128 15.38 -2.36 1.79
N ALA A 129 15.40 -1.24 2.52
CA ALA A 129 16.59 -0.41 2.69
C ALA A 129 17.35 -0.70 4.00
N ILE A 130 16.68 -1.33 4.97
CA ILE A 130 17.20 -1.57 6.32
C ILE A 130 17.47 -3.06 6.46
N GLU A 131 18.71 -3.40 6.84
CA GLU A 131 19.08 -4.78 7.16
C GLU A 131 18.33 -5.28 8.39
N GLN A 132 18.04 -6.59 8.42
CA GLN A 132 17.30 -7.25 9.51
C GLN A 132 17.92 -6.97 10.89
N LYS A 133 19.24 -7.03 11.00
CA LYS A 133 19.95 -6.76 12.27
C LYS A 133 19.74 -5.31 12.73
N ALA A 134 19.87 -4.36 11.82
CA ALA A 134 19.65 -2.94 12.11
C ALA A 134 18.19 -2.66 12.47
N ALA A 135 17.23 -3.33 11.85
CA ALA A 135 15.81 -3.24 12.22
C ALA A 135 15.57 -3.72 13.66
N GLY A 136 16.15 -4.86 14.03
CA GLY A 136 16.06 -5.40 15.39
C GLY A 136 16.68 -4.47 16.44
N GLU A 137 17.83 -3.88 16.15
CA GLU A 137 18.48 -2.89 17.03
C GLU A 137 17.60 -1.64 17.21
N LYS A 138 17.05 -1.07 16.13
CA LYS A 138 16.14 0.09 16.20
C LYS A 138 14.88 -0.22 17.00
N PHE A 139 14.30 -1.40 16.82
CA PHE A 139 13.12 -1.81 17.56
C PHE A 139 13.42 -1.96 19.05
N LYS A 140 14.56 -2.57 19.39
CA LYS A 140 15.03 -2.70 20.76
C LYS A 140 15.18 -1.33 21.41
N ASP A 141 15.88 -0.40 20.77
CA ASP A 141 16.08 0.97 21.29
C ASP A 141 14.75 1.68 21.52
N TRP A 142 13.81 1.53 20.58
CA TRP A 142 12.46 2.09 20.72
C TRP A 142 11.71 1.49 21.91
N VAL A 143 11.69 0.16 22.08
CA VAL A 143 11.04 -0.50 23.22
C VAL A 143 11.68 -0.05 24.53
N SER A 144 13.01 -0.05 24.62
CA SER A 144 13.75 0.35 25.82
C SER A 144 13.52 1.82 26.21
N SER A 145 13.11 2.68 25.28
CA SER A 145 12.76 4.08 25.56
C SER A 145 11.38 4.26 26.19
N ARG A 146 10.52 3.21 26.23
CA ARG A 146 9.14 3.32 26.73
C ARG A 146 9.09 3.02 28.22
N TRP A 147 8.74 4.05 29.00
CA TRP A 147 8.61 3.98 30.48
C TRP A 147 7.74 2.81 30.97
N PHE A 148 6.68 2.48 30.23
CA PHE A 148 5.72 1.42 30.60
C PHE A 148 5.93 0.09 29.87
N ALA A 149 7.03 -0.07 29.12
CA ALA A 149 7.33 -1.37 28.52
C ALA A 149 7.72 -2.38 29.62
N PRO A 150 7.22 -3.64 29.55
CA PRO A 150 7.71 -4.72 30.40
C PRO A 150 9.23 -4.86 30.27
N GLY A 151 9.93 -5.08 31.39
CA GLY A 151 11.39 -5.13 31.41
C GLY A 151 12.01 -6.25 30.56
N ASP A 152 11.24 -7.31 30.28
CA ASP A 152 11.63 -8.45 29.44
C ASP A 152 11.29 -8.25 27.96
N LEU A 153 10.50 -7.22 27.60
CA LEU A 153 10.00 -7.03 26.24
C LEU A 153 11.14 -6.77 25.25
N ALA A 154 12.13 -5.94 25.64
CA ALA A 154 13.29 -5.65 24.79
C ALA A 154 14.17 -6.90 24.57
N GLU A 155 14.25 -7.78 25.56
CA GLU A 155 15.03 -9.02 25.45
C GLU A 155 14.29 -10.07 24.61
N ARG A 156 12.97 -10.19 24.76
CA ARG A 156 12.13 -11.04 23.92
C ARG A 156 12.13 -10.58 22.47
N ALA A 157 12.01 -9.27 22.25
CA ALA A 157 12.15 -8.65 20.94
C ALA A 157 13.47 -8.97 20.25
N GLN A 158 14.55 -9.15 21.00
CA GLN A 158 15.87 -9.49 20.47
C GLN A 158 16.02 -10.98 20.11
N ARG A 159 15.24 -11.86 20.75
CA ARG A 159 15.25 -13.32 20.49
C ARG A 159 14.39 -13.69 19.29
N GLU A 160 13.31 -12.94 19.05
CA GLU A 160 12.45 -13.12 17.88
C GLU A 160 13.14 -12.55 16.64
N ARG A 161 13.07 -13.31 15.53
CA ARG A 161 13.60 -12.87 14.25
C ARG A 161 12.67 -11.80 13.67
N MET A 162 13.20 -10.65 13.26
CA MET A 162 12.41 -9.64 12.53
C MET A 162 12.30 -10.05 11.07
N ASP A 163 11.20 -10.68 10.69
CA ASP A 163 10.96 -11.05 9.30
C ASP A 163 10.42 -9.87 8.49
N GLY A 164 10.98 -9.68 7.29
CA GLY A 164 10.51 -8.70 6.33
C GLY A 164 9.40 -9.29 5.47
N VAL A 165 8.31 -8.53 5.31
CA VAL A 165 7.16 -8.89 4.50
C VAL A 165 6.88 -7.76 3.50
N TYR A 166 6.84 -8.09 2.22
CA TYR A 166 6.31 -7.21 1.18
C TYR A 166 4.78 -7.30 1.17
N LEU A 167 4.13 -6.16 1.36
CA LEU A 167 2.69 -6.01 1.23
C LEU A 167 2.38 -5.40 -0.14
N PRO A 168 1.37 -5.90 -0.87
CA PRO A 168 0.95 -5.32 -2.13
C PRO A 168 0.25 -3.97 -1.90
N TYR A 169 0.55 -2.97 -2.71
CA TYR A 169 -0.10 -1.67 -2.68
C TYR A 169 -0.61 -1.27 -4.06
N TYR A 170 -1.81 -0.70 -4.11
CA TYR A 170 -2.18 0.12 -5.26
C TYR A 170 -1.77 1.57 -5.01
N THR A 171 -1.28 2.23 -6.04
CA THR A 171 -1.25 3.69 -6.13
C THR A 171 -2.30 4.11 -7.14
N TYR A 172 -3.20 5.02 -6.76
CA TYR A 172 -4.21 5.55 -7.67
C TYR A 172 -4.00 7.03 -7.95
N ASP A 173 -4.07 7.38 -9.22
CA ASP A 173 -4.20 8.76 -9.65
C ASP A 173 -5.63 9.04 -10.05
N ALA A 174 -6.10 10.24 -9.73
CA ALA A 174 -7.43 10.67 -10.12
C ALA A 174 -7.51 12.19 -10.22
N ARG A 175 -8.21 12.66 -11.26
CA ARG A 175 -8.72 14.03 -11.30
C ARG A 175 -10.15 14.05 -10.83
N THR A 176 -10.44 14.87 -9.82
CA THR A 176 -11.81 15.04 -9.33
C THR A 176 -12.38 16.37 -9.80
N HIS A 177 -13.68 16.35 -10.05
CA HIS A 177 -14.48 17.56 -10.22
C HIS A 177 -15.70 17.46 -9.33
N THR A 178 -15.78 18.33 -8.32
CA THR A 178 -16.78 18.27 -7.27
C THR A 178 -17.64 19.51 -7.28
N HIS A 179 -18.95 19.34 -7.51
CA HIS A 179 -19.93 20.40 -7.31
C HIS A 179 -20.43 20.36 -5.87
N TYR A 180 -20.61 21.52 -5.23
CA TYR A 180 -21.07 21.58 -3.85
C TYR A 180 -22.12 22.67 -3.61
N ARG A 181 -22.88 22.50 -2.54
CA ARG A 181 -23.73 23.51 -1.91
C ARG A 181 -23.41 23.58 -0.43
N GLY A 182 -23.41 24.78 0.13
CA GLY A 182 -23.06 24.99 1.51
C GLY A 182 -23.40 26.39 2.00
N GLN A 183 -22.81 26.74 3.14
CA GLN A 183 -23.02 28.03 3.79
C GLN A 183 -21.68 28.65 4.20
N ARG A 184 -21.55 29.95 3.92
CA ARG A 184 -20.48 30.79 4.44
C ARG A 184 -20.98 31.48 5.70
N GLY A 185 -20.28 31.28 6.81
CA GLY A 185 -20.49 31.96 8.08
C GLY A 185 -19.50 33.12 8.22
N THR A 186 -19.99 34.33 8.38
CA THR A 186 -19.17 35.52 8.69
C THR A 186 -19.47 36.01 10.09
N ASN A 187 -18.42 36.18 10.89
CA ASN A 187 -18.49 36.71 12.23
C ASN A 187 -18.79 38.20 12.19
N TYR A 188 -19.74 38.62 13.02
CA TYR A 188 -20.00 40.03 13.27
C TYR A 188 -20.26 40.24 14.76
N THR A 189 -19.79 41.37 15.27
CA THR A 189 -19.94 41.72 16.68
C THR A 189 -21.22 42.52 16.87
N VAL A 190 -21.99 42.15 17.90
CA VAL A 190 -23.21 42.86 18.30
C VAL A 190 -23.13 43.20 19.77
N THR A 191 -23.59 44.40 20.13
CA THR A 191 -23.74 44.80 21.53
C THR A 191 -25.07 44.26 22.06
N GLU A 192 -25.02 43.37 23.04
CA GLU A 192 -26.21 42.88 23.75
C GLU A 192 -26.36 43.58 25.10
N THR A 193 -27.58 43.97 25.40
CA THR A 193 -27.94 44.57 26.69
C THR A 193 -28.56 43.49 27.58
N TYR A 194 -28.06 43.37 28.81
CA TYR A 194 -28.60 42.45 29.82
C TYR A 194 -28.70 43.13 31.18
N LYS A 195 -29.40 42.52 32.14
CA LYS A 195 -29.44 42.98 33.54
C LYS A 195 -28.57 42.08 34.39
N ASP A 196 -27.72 42.67 35.23
CA ASP A 196 -26.95 41.93 36.24
C ASP A 196 -27.84 41.47 37.42
N ALA A 197 -27.25 40.74 38.36
CA ALA A 197 -27.97 40.18 39.52
C ALA A 197 -28.59 41.27 40.42
N GLU A 198 -28.03 42.47 40.37
CA GLU A 198 -28.48 43.68 41.06
C GLU A 198 -29.53 44.49 40.25
N GLY A 199 -29.92 44.01 39.06
CA GLY A 199 -30.96 44.60 38.21
C GLY A 199 -30.50 45.79 37.37
N LYS A 200 -29.20 46.11 37.37
CA LYS A 200 -28.61 47.20 36.59
C LYS A 200 -28.35 46.76 35.15
N THR A 201 -28.63 47.67 34.22
CA THR A 201 -28.42 47.45 32.79
C THR A 201 -26.94 47.50 32.45
N GLN A 202 -26.44 46.43 31.84
CA GLN A 202 -25.06 46.27 31.37
C GLN A 202 -25.06 45.91 29.89
N THR A 203 -23.96 46.21 29.20
CA THR A 203 -23.76 45.83 27.80
C THR A 203 -22.52 44.95 27.65
N ARG A 204 -22.62 43.91 26.82
CA ARG A 204 -21.45 43.09 26.44
C ARG A 204 -21.39 42.95 24.92
N GLN A 205 -20.17 42.83 24.39
CA GLN A 205 -19.98 42.46 22.98
C GLN A 205 -20.11 40.95 22.84
N VAL A 206 -20.93 40.52 21.88
CA VAL A 206 -21.12 39.10 21.56
C VAL A 206 -20.85 38.91 20.07
N THR A 207 -20.04 37.91 19.74
CA THR A 207 -19.83 37.51 18.35
C THR A 207 -20.99 36.63 17.90
N LYS A 208 -21.63 37.01 16.79
CA LYS A 208 -22.67 36.22 16.12
C LYS A 208 -22.20 35.84 14.72
N ILE A 209 -22.75 34.74 14.20
CA ILE A 209 -22.42 34.23 12.86
C ILE A 209 -23.59 34.58 11.93
N ARG A 210 -23.30 35.23 10.81
CA ARG A 210 -24.24 35.42 9.71
C ARG A 210 -23.98 34.36 8.64
N TRP A 211 -24.97 33.51 8.40
CA TRP A 211 -24.90 32.48 7.36
C TRP A 211 -25.49 32.98 6.04
N SER A 212 -24.77 32.77 4.94
CA SER A 212 -25.24 32.97 3.57
C SER A 212 -24.98 31.72 2.75
N SER A 213 -25.97 31.29 1.96
CA SER A 213 -25.83 30.15 1.07
C SER A 213 -24.81 30.43 -0.04
N VAL A 214 -23.99 29.43 -0.33
CA VAL A 214 -23.01 29.46 -1.42
C VAL A 214 -23.03 28.12 -2.16
N SER A 215 -22.65 28.14 -3.42
CA SER A 215 -22.43 26.94 -4.23
C SER A 215 -21.26 27.19 -5.15
N GLY A 216 -20.50 26.14 -5.43
CA GLY A 216 -19.31 26.23 -6.25
C GLY A 216 -18.92 24.88 -6.80
N SER A 217 -17.75 24.86 -7.41
CA SER A 217 -17.13 23.64 -7.92
C SER A 217 -15.63 23.70 -7.69
N VAL A 218 -15.06 22.61 -7.21
CA VAL A 218 -13.61 22.47 -7.00
C VAL A 218 -13.08 21.31 -7.82
N SER A 219 -11.81 21.42 -8.21
CA SER A 219 -11.09 20.34 -8.89
C SER A 219 -9.81 20.03 -8.16
N VAL A 220 -9.59 18.75 -7.85
CA VAL A 220 -8.41 18.29 -7.13
C VAL A 220 -7.74 17.18 -7.94
N PHE A 221 -6.43 17.27 -8.10
CA PHE A 221 -5.63 16.18 -8.65
C PHE A 221 -4.98 15.40 -7.50
N PHE A 222 -5.15 14.10 -7.56
CA PHE A 222 -4.55 13.12 -6.67
C PHE A 222 -3.53 12.31 -7.46
N ASP A 223 -2.34 12.22 -6.89
CA ASP A 223 -1.15 11.57 -7.43
C ASP A 223 -0.69 10.58 -6.35
N ASP A 224 -0.57 9.32 -6.72
CA ASP A 224 -0.14 8.21 -5.86
C ASP A 224 -0.93 8.06 -4.54
N VAL A 225 -2.27 7.99 -4.61
CA VAL A 225 -3.07 7.63 -3.42
C VAL A 225 -2.87 6.15 -3.10
N LEU A 226 -2.16 5.89 -2.01
CA LEU A 226 -1.79 4.56 -1.56
C LEU A 226 -2.96 3.82 -0.93
N VAL A 227 -3.14 2.56 -1.34
CA VAL A 227 -4.07 1.62 -0.73
C VAL A 227 -3.35 0.29 -0.56
N CYS A 228 -3.14 -0.12 0.69
CA CYS A 228 -2.65 -1.47 0.99
C CYS A 228 -3.68 -2.48 0.48
N ALA A 229 -3.27 -3.38 -0.40
CA ALA A 229 -4.13 -4.39 -1.00
C ALA A 229 -4.12 -5.72 -0.20
N SER A 230 -3.61 -5.70 1.04
CA SER A 230 -3.59 -6.84 1.95
C SER A 230 -4.74 -6.79 2.96
N LYS A 231 -5.17 -7.96 3.42
CA LYS A 231 -6.12 -8.13 4.54
C LYS A 231 -5.46 -8.72 5.80
N SER A 232 -4.14 -8.88 5.82
CA SER A 232 -3.41 -9.52 6.93
C SER A 232 -3.23 -8.63 8.15
N LEU A 233 -3.24 -7.30 7.96
CA LEU A 233 -3.06 -6.31 9.03
C LEU A 233 -4.22 -5.31 9.09
N PRO A 234 -4.54 -4.77 10.28
CA PRO A 234 -5.53 -3.69 10.41
C PRO A 234 -5.08 -2.44 9.65
N HIS A 235 -5.93 -1.96 8.73
CA HIS A 235 -5.62 -0.82 7.86
C HIS A 235 -5.20 0.46 8.61
N PRO A 236 -5.82 0.84 9.75
CA PRO A 236 -5.38 2.03 10.49
C PRO A 236 -3.92 1.98 10.96
N LEU A 237 -3.38 0.79 11.22
CA LEU A 237 -1.98 0.63 11.62
C LEU A 237 -1.05 0.70 10.41
N VAL A 238 -1.48 0.15 9.28
CA VAL A 238 -0.71 0.15 8.03
C VAL A 238 -0.67 1.55 7.43
N ASP A 239 -1.82 2.23 7.36
CA ASP A 239 -1.94 3.61 6.88
C ASP A 239 -1.11 4.58 7.74
N ALA A 240 -0.94 4.30 9.04
CA ALA A 240 -0.10 5.11 9.94
C ALA A 240 1.41 5.00 9.66
N LEU A 241 1.84 4.04 8.82
CA LEU A 241 3.23 3.93 8.35
C LEU A 241 3.51 4.86 7.15
N GLU A 242 2.46 5.38 6.49
CA GLU A 242 2.59 6.31 5.38
C GLU A 242 3.08 7.71 5.87
N PRO A 243 3.79 8.48 5.02
CA PRO A 243 4.08 8.23 3.61
C PRO A 243 5.30 7.32 3.38
N TRP A 244 5.18 6.44 2.38
CA TRP A 244 6.30 5.66 1.84
C TRP A 244 7.16 6.49 0.87
N ASP A 245 8.44 6.15 0.73
CA ASP A 245 9.34 6.80 -0.24
C ASP A 245 9.14 6.21 -1.64
N LEU A 246 8.10 6.68 -2.34
CA LEU A 246 7.75 6.20 -3.68
C LEU A 246 8.83 6.52 -4.73
N LYS A 247 9.74 7.47 -4.46
CA LYS A 247 10.84 7.79 -5.38
C LYS A 247 11.92 6.70 -5.40
N ALA A 248 11.96 5.86 -4.37
CA ALA A 248 12.88 4.73 -4.29
C ALA A 248 12.34 3.46 -4.96
N LEU A 249 11.12 3.49 -5.51
CA LEU A 249 10.56 2.36 -6.26
C LEU A 249 11.49 1.92 -7.41
N GLN A 250 11.66 0.61 -7.52
CA GLN A 250 12.37 -0.03 -8.62
C GLN A 250 11.36 -0.77 -9.51
N PRO A 251 11.61 -0.92 -10.81
CA PRO A 251 10.85 -1.83 -11.65
C PRO A 251 10.81 -3.22 -11.01
N PHE A 252 9.64 -3.84 -11.01
CA PHE A 252 9.45 -5.11 -10.32
C PHE A 252 10.40 -6.18 -10.90
N ALA A 253 11.07 -6.88 -9.99
CA ALA A 253 11.87 -8.04 -10.30
C ALA A 253 11.80 -9.02 -9.12
N THR A 254 11.55 -10.29 -9.41
CA THR A 254 11.40 -11.35 -8.40
C THR A 254 12.63 -11.49 -7.49
N GLY A 255 13.81 -11.04 -7.94
CA GLY A 255 15.03 -11.02 -7.14
C GLY A 255 14.89 -10.20 -5.86
N TYR A 256 14.15 -9.10 -5.86
CA TYR A 256 13.91 -8.29 -4.66
C TYR A 256 13.13 -9.03 -3.57
N LEU A 257 12.39 -10.08 -3.93
CA LEU A 257 11.62 -10.91 -3.01
C LEU A 257 12.45 -12.06 -2.43
N SER A 258 13.64 -12.37 -2.98
CA SER A 258 14.42 -13.52 -2.53
C SER A 258 14.89 -13.35 -1.08
N GLY A 259 14.50 -14.25 -0.20
CA GLY A 259 14.79 -14.17 1.24
C GLY A 259 13.75 -13.40 2.06
N PHE A 260 12.68 -12.92 1.43
CA PHE A 260 11.57 -12.22 2.08
C PHE A 260 10.24 -12.94 1.86
N MET A 261 9.28 -12.66 2.72
CA MET A 261 7.88 -13.01 2.46
C MET A 261 7.25 -11.93 1.58
N ALA A 262 6.34 -12.31 0.70
CA ALA A 262 5.58 -11.35 -0.08
C ALA A 262 4.13 -11.83 -0.19
N GLU A 263 3.19 -10.96 0.10
CA GLU A 263 1.76 -11.25 -0.03
C GLU A 263 1.26 -10.98 -1.44
N ARG A 264 0.13 -11.57 -1.79
CA ARG A 264 -0.61 -11.27 -3.03
C ARG A 264 -1.75 -10.30 -2.70
N ALA A 265 -2.12 -9.46 -3.65
CA ALA A 265 -3.25 -8.55 -3.51
C ALA A 265 -4.54 -9.35 -3.19
N ALA A 266 -5.07 -9.14 -2.00
CA ALA A 266 -6.32 -9.72 -1.52
C ALA A 266 -7.52 -8.77 -1.70
N ILE A 267 -7.25 -7.49 -1.94
CA ILE A 267 -8.22 -6.46 -2.31
C ILE A 267 -8.20 -6.31 -3.84
N GLY A 268 -9.38 -6.38 -4.45
CA GLY A 268 -9.53 -6.19 -5.89
C GLY A 268 -9.38 -4.73 -6.30
N LEU A 269 -9.10 -4.49 -7.58
CA LEU A 269 -8.85 -3.15 -8.11
C LEU A 269 -10.01 -2.15 -7.90
N GLU A 270 -11.26 -2.61 -8.02
CA GLU A 270 -12.45 -1.77 -7.79
C GLU A 270 -12.65 -1.45 -6.30
N GLU A 271 -12.50 -2.46 -5.43
CA GLU A 271 -12.55 -2.30 -3.97
C GLU A 271 -11.45 -1.34 -3.49
N GLY A 272 -10.23 -1.49 -4.01
CA GLY A 272 -9.11 -0.60 -3.72
C GLY A 272 -9.38 0.85 -4.13
N PHE A 273 -9.98 1.08 -5.31
CA PHE A 273 -10.31 2.45 -5.74
C PHE A 273 -11.41 3.08 -4.87
N ALA A 274 -12.38 2.31 -4.39
CA ALA A 274 -13.38 2.80 -3.44
C ALA A 274 -12.75 3.23 -2.10
N ILE A 275 -11.73 2.51 -1.63
CA ILE A 275 -10.93 2.89 -0.46
C ILE A 275 -10.15 4.18 -0.75
N ALA A 276 -9.52 4.28 -1.92
CA ALA A 276 -8.81 5.49 -2.36
C ALA A 276 -9.75 6.71 -2.37
N GLY A 277 -10.98 6.56 -2.88
CA GLY A 277 -12.00 7.62 -2.83
C GLY A 277 -12.31 8.11 -1.41
N THR A 278 -12.35 7.20 -0.43
CA THR A 278 -12.48 7.57 1.00
C THR A 278 -11.27 8.36 1.49
N LYS A 279 -10.05 7.99 1.09
CA LYS A 279 -8.82 8.72 1.43
C LYS A 279 -8.73 10.09 0.75
N MET A 280 -9.31 10.26 -0.45
CA MET A 280 -9.34 11.53 -1.19
C MET A 280 -10.30 12.56 -0.59
N GLU A 281 -11.37 12.08 0.06
CA GLU A 281 -12.50 12.88 0.52
C GLU A 281 -12.12 14.06 1.44
N PRO A 282 -11.24 13.91 2.47
CA PRO A 282 -10.89 15.03 3.34
C PRO A 282 -10.25 16.19 2.58
N ARG A 283 -9.36 15.90 1.62
CA ARG A 283 -8.72 16.93 0.80
C ARG A 283 -9.72 17.64 -0.12
N ILE A 284 -10.71 16.92 -0.65
CA ILE A 284 -11.81 17.52 -1.42
C ILE A 284 -12.62 18.46 -0.52
N GLU A 285 -12.93 18.05 0.71
CA GLU A 285 -13.66 18.90 1.65
C GLU A 285 -12.88 20.14 2.05
N ASP A 286 -11.58 20.03 2.25
CA ASP A 286 -10.73 21.17 2.59
C ASP A 286 -10.67 22.17 1.44
N GLU A 287 -10.58 21.70 0.19
CA GLU A 287 -10.68 22.56 -1.00
C GLU A 287 -12.06 23.25 -1.08
N ILE A 288 -13.16 22.53 -0.82
CA ILE A 288 -14.50 23.11 -0.76
C ILE A 288 -14.59 24.16 0.35
N ARG A 289 -14.06 23.89 1.56
CA ARG A 289 -14.06 24.87 2.67
C ARG A 289 -13.24 26.10 2.30
N GLY A 290 -12.12 25.92 1.61
CA GLY A 290 -11.32 27.01 1.04
C GLY A 290 -12.13 27.88 0.07
N ASP A 291 -12.82 27.27 -0.89
CA ASP A 291 -13.65 27.97 -1.88
C ASP A 291 -14.88 28.66 -1.23
N ILE A 292 -15.50 28.01 -0.24
CA ILE A 292 -16.55 28.62 0.58
C ILE A 292 -16.01 29.86 1.29
N GLY A 293 -14.83 29.81 1.92
CA GLY A 293 -14.23 30.92 2.65
C GLY A 293 -15.06 31.41 3.86
N GLY A 294 -14.80 32.63 4.33
CA GLY A 294 -15.39 33.17 5.57
C GLY A 294 -14.77 32.61 6.85
N ASP A 295 -15.38 32.89 8.00
CA ASP A 295 -14.88 32.46 9.31
C ASP A 295 -15.34 31.04 9.68
N HIS A 296 -16.49 30.62 9.14
CA HIS A 296 -17.06 29.30 9.36
C HIS A 296 -17.64 28.74 8.06
N GLN A 297 -17.52 27.44 7.86
CA GLN A 297 -17.99 26.76 6.65
C GLN A 297 -18.90 25.60 7.00
N ARG A 298 -19.96 25.42 6.20
CA ARG A 298 -20.80 24.22 6.20
C ARG A 298 -20.92 23.70 4.79
N ILE A 299 -20.71 22.41 4.61
CA ILE A 299 -20.96 21.70 3.36
C ILE A 299 -22.29 20.98 3.53
N ASP A 300 -23.32 21.42 2.82
CA ASP A 300 -24.66 20.83 2.90
C ASP A 300 -24.77 19.62 1.96
N SER A 301 -24.17 19.72 0.78
CA SER A 301 -24.06 18.61 -0.16
C SER A 301 -22.88 18.77 -1.11
N LYS A 302 -22.38 17.65 -1.62
CA LYS A 302 -21.37 17.61 -2.67
C LYS A 302 -21.57 16.39 -3.57
N SER A 303 -21.13 16.49 -4.82
CA SER A 303 -21.13 15.40 -5.79
C SER A 303 -19.82 15.44 -6.57
N THR A 304 -19.03 14.39 -6.40
CA THR A 304 -17.68 14.25 -6.97
C THR A 304 -17.72 13.30 -8.17
N ALA A 305 -17.22 13.77 -9.31
CA ALA A 305 -16.92 12.94 -10.46
C ALA A 305 -15.41 12.68 -10.53
N TYR A 306 -15.03 11.46 -10.91
CA TYR A 306 -13.65 11.03 -11.08
C TYR A 306 -13.33 10.86 -12.57
N HIS A 307 -12.21 11.41 -12.99
CA HIS A 307 -11.73 11.43 -14.38
C HIS A 307 -10.25 11.05 -14.43
N ASP A 308 -9.80 10.63 -15.62
CA ASP A 308 -8.41 10.28 -15.90
C ASP A 308 -7.81 9.35 -14.83
N THR A 309 -8.58 8.34 -14.42
CA THR A 309 -8.19 7.46 -13.32
C THR A 309 -7.19 6.40 -13.78
N THR A 310 -6.02 6.39 -13.15
CA THR A 310 -4.98 5.40 -13.39
C THR A 310 -4.56 4.69 -12.11
N PHE A 311 -3.86 3.59 -12.27
CA PHE A 311 -3.27 2.86 -11.16
C PHE A 311 -1.95 2.20 -11.53
N LYS A 312 -1.16 1.90 -10.49
CA LYS A 312 -0.07 0.92 -10.50
C LYS A 312 -0.25 -0.03 -9.32
N LEU A 313 0.26 -1.24 -9.44
CA LEU A 313 0.45 -2.21 -8.37
C LEU A 313 1.94 -2.26 -8.01
N CYS A 314 2.24 -2.12 -6.72
CA CYS A 314 3.57 -2.12 -6.15
C CYS A 314 3.72 -3.21 -5.09
#